data_AF-A0ABD2JGU1-F1
#
_entry.id   AF-A0ABD2JGU1-F1
#
_cell.length_a   1.000
_cell.length_b   1.000
_cell.length_c   1.000
_cell.angle_alpha   90.00
_cell.angle_beta   90.00
_cell.angle_gamma   90.00
#
_symmetry.space_group_name_H-M   'P 1'
#
loop_
_entity.id
_entity.type
_entity.pdbx_description
1 polymer ?
#
loop_
_entity_poly.entity_id
_entity_poly.type
_entity_poly.pdbx_seq_one_letter_code
_entity_poly.pdbx_strand_id
1 'polypeptide(L)' 'MIIPIRCFTCGKVIGNRWDAYLQSLQQGNTEGDALDQLGLRRYCCRRMLLSHVDLIEKLLNYHPLEK' A
#
# COMPACT_ATOMS: atom_id res chain seq x y z
N MET A 1 -4.19 7.80 4.33
CA MET A 1 -3.31 8.71 3.59
C MET A 1 -2.66 7.87 2.51
N ILE A 2 -2.11 8.48 1.46
CA ILE A 2 -1.47 7.74 0.37
C ILE A 2 -0.26 6.94 0.89
N ILE A 3 -0.01 5.77 0.29
CA ILE A 3 1.13 4.89 0.60
C ILE A 3 2.47 5.64 0.46
N PRO A 4 3.46 5.41 1.34
CA PRO A 4 4.77 6.02 1.19
C PRO A 4 5.44 5.61 -0.13
N ILE A 5 6.04 6.59 -0.81
CA ILE A 5 6.74 6.41 -2.09
C ILE A 5 7.90 5.41 -1.94
N ARG A 6 8.62 5.46 -0.82
CA ARG A 6 9.74 4.58 -0.46
C ARG A 6 9.54 3.98 0.92
N CYS A 7 10.08 2.79 1.15
CA CYS A 7 10.12 2.19 2.47
C CYS A 7 10.98 3.02 3.44
N PHE A 8 10.46 3.29 4.64
CA PHE A 8 11.14 4.07 5.68
C PHE A 8 12.45 3.48 6.18
N THR A 9 12.69 2.18 5.98
CA THR A 9 13.92 1.50 6.44
C THR A 9 14.87 1.22 5.30
N CYS A 10 14.38 0.59 4.22
CA CYS A 10 15.23 0.08 3.14
C CYS A 10 15.42 1.09 1.99
N GLY A 11 14.63 2.18 1.94
CA GLY A 11 14.66 3.17 0.85
C GLY A 11 14.19 2.65 -0.52
N LYS A 12 13.82 1.36 -0.63
CA LYS A 12 13.25 0.74 -1.84
C LYS A 12 11.95 1.45 -2.22
N VAL A 13 11.73 1.68 -3.52
CA VAL A 13 10.48 2.23 -4.05
C VAL A 13 9.35 1.22 -3.82
N ILE A 14 8.26 1.70 -3.18
CA ILE A 14 7.08 0.90 -2.81
C ILE A 14 5.79 1.46 -3.37
N GLY A 15 5.69 2.79 -3.54
CA GLY A 15 4.42 3.41 -3.91
C GLY A 15 3.81 2.88 -5.21
N ASN A 16 4.63 2.44 -6.16
CA ASN A 16 4.17 1.88 -7.44
C ASN A 16 3.64 0.44 -7.35
N ARG A 17 3.62 -0.18 -6.16
CA ARG A 17 3.24 -1.60 -5.96
C ARG A 17 1.92 -1.77 -5.24
N TRP A 18 1.31 -0.68 -4.76
CA TRP A 18 0.07 -0.73 -3.98
C TRP A 18 -1.11 -1.25 -4.80
N ASP A 19 -1.32 -0.71 -6.01
CA ASP A 19 -2.45 -1.11 -6.85
C ASP A 19 -2.36 -2.60 -7.25
N ALA A 20 -1.15 -3.06 -7.59
CA ALA A 20 -0.91 -4.47 -7.90
C ALA A 20 -1.15 -5.39 -6.69
N TYR A 21 -0.81 -4.93 -5.48
CA TYR A 21 -1.11 -5.66 -4.24
C TYR A 21 -2.62 -5.78 -4.02
N LEU A 22 -3.37 -4.70 -4.16
CA LEU A 22 -4.83 -4.71 -4.05
C LEU A 22 -5.48 -5.62 -5.10
N GLN A 23 -4.98 -5.57 -6.34
CA GLN A 23 -5.47 -6.44 -7.42
C GLN A 23 -5.21 -7.93 -7.10
N SER A 24 -4.03 -8.28 -6.58
CA SER A 24 -3.72 -9.65 -6.16
C SER A 24 -4.63 -10.13 -5.02
N LEU A 25 -4.99 -9.27 -4.08
CA LEU A 25 -5.93 -9.59 -3.00
C LEU A 25 -7.38 -9.76 -3.52
N GLN A 26 -7.81 -8.92 -4.46
CA GLN A 26 -9.12 -9.05 -5.11
C GLN A 26 -9.26 -10.35 -5.91
N GLN A 27 -8.14 -10.89 -6.41
CA GLN A 27 -8.08 -12.20 -7.06
C GLN A 27 -8.12 -13.39 -6.07
N GLY A 28 -8.12 -13.12 -4.76
CA GLY A 28 -8.18 -14.15 -3.72
C GLY A 28 -6.82 -14.74 -3.31
N ASN A 29 -5.70 -14.12 -3.69
CA ASN A 29 -4.39 -14.55 -3.20
C ASN A 29 -4.23 -14.20 -1.71
N THR A 30 -3.42 -14.99 -0.99
CA THR A 30 -3.03 -14.64 0.38
C THR A 30 -2.13 -13.40 0.37
N GLU A 31 -2.14 -12.65 1.48
CA GLU A 31 -1.31 -11.44 1.62
C GLU A 31 0.18 -11.77 1.48
N GLY A 32 0.60 -12.94 1.98
CA GLY A 32 1.96 -13.44 1.84
C GLY A 32 2.34 -13.66 0.37
N ASP A 33 1.53 -14.42 -0.35
CA ASP A 33 1.78 -14.75 -1.76
C ASP A 33 1.76 -13.51 -2.64
N ALA A 34 0.86 -12.57 -2.38
CA ALA A 34 0.79 -11.29 -3.09
C ALA A 34 2.10 -10.48 -2.91
N LEU A 35 2.65 -10.43 -1.70
CA LEU A 35 3.91 -9.73 -1.43
C LEU A 35 5.12 -10.42 -2.09
N ASP A 36 5.08 -11.75 -2.15
CA ASP A 36 6.08 -12.56 -2.82
C ASP A 36 6.06 -12.38 -4.34
N GLN A 37 4.88 -12.36 -4.97
CA GLN A 37 4.70 -12.05 -6.39
C GLN A 37 5.23 -10.66 -6.74
N LEU A 38 5.05 -9.67 -5.86
CA LEU A 38 5.61 -8.33 -6.04
C LEU A 38 7.14 -8.28 -5.86
N GLY A 39 7.79 -9.34 -5.39
CA GLY A 39 9.23 -9.39 -5.16
C GLY A 39 9.69 -8.59 -3.94
N LEU A 40 8.85 -8.51 -2.91
CA LEU A 40 9.19 -7.87 -1.63
C LEU A 40 9.76 -8.91 -0.66
N ARG A 41 11.06 -9.18 -0.72
CA ARG A 41 11.68 -10.20 0.16
C ARG A 41 11.94 -9.73 1.60
N ARG A 42 12.26 -8.44 1.79
CA ARG A 42 12.62 -7.91 3.12
C ARG A 42 11.37 -7.54 3.92
N TYR A 43 11.31 -7.97 5.18
CA TYR A 43 10.20 -7.68 6.10
C TYR A 43 9.90 -6.17 6.24
N CYS A 44 10.94 -5.33 6.24
CA CYS A 44 10.79 -3.89 6.39
C CYS A 44 10.07 -3.23 5.21
N CYS A 45 10.21 -3.80 4.02
CA CYS A 45 9.55 -3.34 2.81
C CYS A 45 8.11 -3.96 2.75
N ARG A 46 7.89 -5.18 3.26
CA ARG A 46 6.55 -5.82 3.37
C ARG A 46 5.60 -5.10 4.32
N ARG A 47 6.08 -4.70 5.51
CA ARG A 47 5.25 -4.02 6.51
C ARG A 47 4.59 -2.76 5.97
N MET A 48 5.23 -2.08 5.01
CA MET A 48 4.70 -0.85 4.40
C MET A 48 3.41 -1.07 3.63
N LEU A 49 3.18 -2.27 3.07
CA LEU A 49 1.91 -2.62 2.42
C LEU A 49 0.93 -3.26 3.41
N LEU A 50 1.41 -4.20 4.23
CA LEU A 50 0.56 -4.95 5.17
C LEU A 50 -0.18 -4.04 6.17
N SER A 51 0.51 -3.02 6.70
CA SER A 51 -0.07 -2.11 7.69
C SER A 51 -0.57 -0.79 7.10
N HIS A 52 -0.68 -0.68 5.78
CA HIS A 52 -1.13 0.54 5.14
C HIS A 52 -2.65 0.68 5.27
N VAL A 53 -3.12 1.84 5.73
CA VAL A 53 -4.55 2.16 5.78
C VAL A 53 -4.79 3.41 4.94
N ASP A 54 -5.51 3.22 3.82
CA ASP A 54 -5.80 4.33 2.93
C ASP A 54 -6.99 5.16 3.39
N LEU A 55 -6.70 6.16 4.23
CA LEU A 55 -7.68 7.16 4.64
C LEU A 55 -8.00 8.23 3.59
N ILE A 56 -7.31 8.27 2.43
CA ILE A 56 -7.52 9.39 1.48
C ILE A 56 -8.93 9.40 0.91
N GLU A 57 -9.48 8.22 0.61
CA GLU A 57 -10.84 8.07 0.07
C GLU A 57 -11.90 8.66 1.00
N LYS A 58 -11.69 8.54 2.31
CA LYS A 58 -12.61 9.10 3.31
C LYS A 58 -12.49 10.62 3.41
N LEU A 59 -11.27 11.14 3.32
CA LEU A 59 -10.99 12.58 3.43
C LEU A 59 -11.44 13.35 2.18
N LEU A 60 -11.38 12.73 1.00
CA LEU A 60 -11.83 13.34 -0.26
C LEU A 60 -13.32 13.72 -0.27
N ASN A 61 -14.12 13.12 0.61
CA ASN A 61 -15.55 13.45 0.73
C ASN A 61 -15.80 14.79 1.43
N TYR A 62 -14.78 15.38 2.06
CA TYR A 62 -14.93 16.66 2.76
C TYR A 62 -14.40 17.79 1.89
N HIS A 63 -15.29 18.71 1.49
CA HIS A 63 -14.90 19.92 0.79
C HIS A 63 -14.55 21.03 1.80
N PRO A 64 -13.30 21.55 1.81
CA PRO A 64 -12.88 22.51 2.84
C PRO A 64 -13.57 23.88 2.75
N LEU A 65 -14.26 24.18 1.64
CA LEU A 65 -14.96 25.47 1.44
C LEU A 65 -16.48 25.36 1.70
N GLU A 66 -17.01 24.17 1.93
CA GLU A 66 -18.39 24.01 2.39
C GLU A 66 -18.41 24.19 3.91
N LYS A 67 -19.07 25.25 4.38
CA LYS A 67 -19.26 25.56 5.81
C LYS A 67 -20.37 24.70 6.41
#